data_AF-A0A084SQQ5-F1
#
_entry.id   AF-A0A084SQQ5-F1
#
_cell.length_a   1.000
_cell.length_b   1.000
_cell.length_c   1.000
_cell.angle_alpha   90.00
_cell.angle_beta   90.00
_cell.angle_gamma   90.00
#
_symmetry.space_group_name_H-M   'P 1'
#
loop_
_entity.id
_entity.type
_entity.pdbx_description
1 polymer ?
#
loop_
_entity_poly.entity_id
_entity_poly.type
_entity_poly.pdbx_seq_one_letter_code
_entity_poly.pdbx_strand_id
1 'polypeptide(L)'
;MRHVSLPVVLLALASSGCGADPEPCISGCPDISGMYSVKTATPMGQCPFRPYLLAPTVQLQQMDDGRRAMFHVIDPSTGLELPLVGDVYARGRKEGPEVLGSFLIDSVVVRSTSASDGGTRVLELSASGSVSLRQGRRVLTATLNTIDITNESSPDRGCVNTLSITGEGD
;
A
#
# COMPACT_ATOMS: atom_id res chain seq x y z
N MET A 1 35.54 -56.79 -12.35
CA MET A 1 35.48 -55.56 -11.53
C MET A 1 34.33 -54.72 -12.08
N ARG A 2 33.22 -54.60 -11.34
CA ARG A 2 32.00 -53.92 -11.80
C ARG A 2 31.84 -52.63 -10.99
N HIS A 3 31.94 -51.47 -11.64
CA HIS A 3 31.52 -50.21 -11.06
C HIS A 3 30.01 -50.06 -11.26
N VAL A 4 29.26 -50.11 -10.16
CA VAL A 4 27.85 -49.74 -10.12
C VAL A 4 27.81 -48.26 -9.73
N SER A 5 27.46 -47.38 -10.67
CA SER A 5 27.17 -45.98 -10.37
C SER A 5 25.68 -45.86 -10.04
N LEU A 6 25.38 -45.48 -8.80
CA LEU A 6 24.03 -45.12 -8.35
C LEU A 6 23.59 -43.81 -9.02
N PRO A 7 22.39 -43.72 -9.60
CA PRO A 7 21.83 -42.44 -9.99
C PRO A 7 21.32 -41.71 -8.73
N VAL A 8 21.89 -40.54 -8.48
CA VAL A 8 21.37 -39.55 -7.53
C VAL A 8 20.04 -39.08 -8.07
N VAL A 9 18.94 -39.59 -7.51
CA VAL A 9 17.61 -39.06 -7.72
C VAL A 9 17.56 -37.70 -7.03
N LEU A 10 17.69 -36.61 -7.81
CA LEU A 10 17.34 -35.27 -7.35
C LEU A 10 15.83 -35.27 -7.07
N LEU A 11 15.46 -35.37 -5.79
CA LEU A 11 14.12 -35.02 -5.34
C LEU A 11 13.96 -33.50 -5.51
N ALA A 12 13.27 -33.11 -6.58
CA ALA A 12 12.64 -31.80 -6.65
C ALA A 12 11.56 -31.76 -5.57
N LEU A 13 11.83 -31.07 -4.47
CA LEU A 13 10.83 -30.72 -3.47
C LEU A 13 9.83 -29.77 -4.12
N ALA A 14 8.69 -30.33 -4.54
CA ALA A 14 7.48 -29.57 -4.78
C ALA A 14 7.04 -28.95 -3.45
N SER A 15 7.43 -27.69 -3.20
CA SER A 15 6.88 -26.87 -2.12
C SER A 15 5.46 -26.45 -2.49
N SER A 16 4.51 -27.37 -2.33
CA SER A 16 3.09 -27.03 -2.29
C SER A 16 2.77 -26.38 -0.94
N GLY A 17 2.35 -25.11 -0.94
CA GLY A 17 1.54 -24.60 0.17
C GLY A 17 1.99 -23.32 0.89
N CYS A 18 2.51 -22.32 0.17
CA CYS A 18 2.17 -20.92 0.42
C CYS A 18 2.13 -20.29 -0.97
N GLY A 19 1.04 -19.61 -1.33
CA GLY A 19 1.06 -18.85 -2.59
C GLY A 19 2.25 -17.89 -2.54
N ALA A 20 2.99 -17.77 -3.64
CA ALA A 20 3.97 -16.69 -3.74
C ALA A 20 3.27 -15.37 -3.38
N ASP A 21 3.96 -14.52 -2.63
CA ASP A 21 3.47 -13.17 -2.35
C ASP A 21 3.11 -12.51 -3.69
N PRO A 22 2.02 -11.72 -3.74
CA PRO A 22 1.63 -11.06 -4.97
C PRO A 22 2.80 -10.23 -5.48
N GLU A 23 3.20 -10.46 -6.74
CA GLU A 23 4.27 -9.71 -7.39
C GLU A 23 3.68 -8.46 -8.07
N PRO A 24 4.42 -7.34 -8.07
CA PRO A 24 4.06 -6.16 -8.85
C PRO A 24 3.78 -6.52 -10.31
N CYS A 25 2.81 -5.83 -10.90
CA CYS A 25 2.52 -5.99 -12.31
C CYS A 25 3.68 -5.50 -13.18
N ILE A 26 4.10 -6.33 -14.14
CA ILE A 26 5.23 -6.04 -15.04
C ILE A 26 4.80 -5.64 -16.47
N SER A 27 3.59 -6.02 -16.91
CA SER A 27 3.07 -5.73 -18.25
C SER A 27 1.55 -5.88 -18.30
N GLY A 28 0.85 -5.04 -19.07
CA GLY A 28 -0.61 -5.13 -19.22
C GLY A 28 -1.35 -4.87 -17.91
N CYS A 29 -0.84 -3.92 -17.12
CA CYS A 29 -1.33 -3.65 -15.78
C CYS A 29 -2.77 -3.11 -15.79
N PRO A 30 -3.58 -3.49 -14.79
CA PRO A 30 -4.94 -3.01 -14.73
C PRO A 30 -4.95 -1.49 -14.60
N ASP A 31 -5.92 -0.85 -15.24
CA ASP A 31 -6.18 0.57 -15.03
C ASP A 31 -6.95 0.73 -13.71
N ILE A 32 -6.25 1.22 -12.71
CA ILE A 32 -6.80 1.60 -11.41
C ILE A 32 -6.83 3.12 -11.23
N SER A 33 -6.50 3.89 -12.27
CA SER A 33 -6.47 5.34 -12.20
C SER A 33 -7.89 5.91 -12.07
N GLY A 34 -8.03 7.09 -11.47
CA GLY A 34 -9.34 7.73 -11.38
C GLY A 34 -9.43 8.79 -10.30
N MET A 35 -10.55 9.49 -10.32
CA MET A 35 -10.91 10.46 -9.29
C MET A 35 -11.98 9.83 -8.40
N TYR A 36 -11.68 9.68 -7.12
CA TYR A 36 -12.52 9.00 -6.14
C TYR A 36 -13.03 9.99 -5.11
N SER A 37 -14.33 10.16 -5.02
CA SER A 37 -14.98 10.91 -3.94
C SER A 37 -14.96 10.07 -2.68
N VAL A 38 -14.25 10.52 -1.66
CA VAL A 38 -14.13 9.82 -0.38
C VAL A 38 -15.50 9.78 0.30
N LYS A 39 -15.97 8.57 0.62
CA LYS A 39 -17.24 8.35 1.33
C LYS A 39 -17.01 8.16 2.82
N THR A 40 -15.97 7.42 3.18
CA THR A 40 -15.59 7.19 4.57
C THR A 40 -14.08 7.31 4.72
N ALA A 41 -13.65 7.97 5.79
CA ALA A 41 -12.26 8.06 6.20
C ALA A 41 -12.23 7.90 7.73
N THR A 42 -11.94 6.69 8.20
CA THR A 42 -12.03 6.34 9.62
C THR A 42 -10.63 6.20 10.20
N PRO A 43 -10.14 7.17 11.00
CA PRO A 43 -8.87 7.04 11.69
C PRO A 43 -8.99 6.07 12.86
N MET A 44 -7.96 5.25 13.05
CA MET A 44 -7.78 4.29 14.14
C MET A 44 -6.35 4.42 14.68
N GLY A 45 -6.16 4.08 15.94
CA GLY A 45 -4.88 4.27 16.65
C GLY A 45 -4.86 5.55 17.48
N GLN A 46 -3.96 5.58 18.47
CA GLN A 46 -3.76 6.72 19.36
C GLN A 46 -2.26 6.97 19.49
N CYS A 47 -1.71 7.73 18.54
CA CYS A 47 -0.29 8.09 18.55
C CYS A 47 -0.06 9.53 19.00
N PRO A 48 1.15 9.85 19.52
CA PRO A 48 1.53 11.21 19.92
C PRO A 48 1.74 12.15 18.71
N PHE A 49 1.21 11.79 17.55
CA PHE A 49 1.30 12.54 16.32
C PHE A 49 -0.03 12.48 15.56
N ARG A 50 -0.32 13.53 14.79
CA ARG A 50 -1.53 13.60 13.97
C ARG A 50 -1.41 12.68 12.74
N PRO A 51 -2.44 11.89 12.41
CA PRO A 51 -2.44 11.07 11.21
C PRO A 51 -2.43 11.94 9.95
N TYR A 52 -1.91 11.39 8.86
CA TYR A 52 -2.06 12.01 7.54
C TYR A 52 -3.54 12.10 7.16
N LEU A 53 -3.89 13.16 6.44
CA LEU A 53 -5.26 13.41 5.99
C LEU A 53 -5.38 13.16 4.49
N LEU A 54 -6.61 13.07 4.01
CA LEU A 54 -6.95 13.03 2.60
C LEU A 54 -7.82 14.21 2.23
N ALA A 55 -7.69 14.66 0.99
CA ALA A 55 -8.67 15.55 0.39
C ALA A 55 -10.03 14.83 0.25
N PRO A 56 -11.17 15.57 0.21
CA PRO A 56 -12.49 14.98 -0.02
C PRO A 56 -12.59 14.19 -1.33
N THR A 57 -11.74 14.52 -2.29
CA THR A 57 -11.59 13.83 -3.55
C THR A 57 -10.13 13.45 -3.72
N VAL A 58 -9.87 12.15 -3.90
CA VAL A 58 -8.52 11.62 -4.11
C VAL A 58 -8.35 11.26 -5.57
N GLN A 59 -7.29 11.77 -6.19
CA GLN A 59 -6.86 11.31 -7.51
C GLN A 59 -5.85 10.18 -7.33
N LEU A 60 -6.20 8.98 -7.78
CA LEU A 60 -5.26 7.89 -7.97
C LEU A 60 -4.74 8.01 -9.40
N GLN A 61 -3.52 8.48 -9.54
CA GLN A 61 -2.85 8.59 -10.83
C GLN A 61 -2.06 7.31 -11.09
N GLN A 62 -1.99 6.88 -12.34
CA GLN A 62 -1.14 5.78 -12.75
C GLN A 62 -0.10 6.33 -13.70
N MET A 63 1.17 6.02 -13.46
CA MET A 63 2.29 6.54 -14.26
C MET A 63 2.25 5.94 -15.68
N ASP A 64 2.97 6.54 -16.62
CA ASP A 64 2.89 6.25 -18.07
C ASP A 64 3.02 4.76 -18.45
N ASP A 65 3.77 3.97 -17.68
CA ASP A 65 3.96 2.54 -17.94
C ASP A 65 2.90 1.64 -17.29
N GLY A 66 1.94 2.23 -16.57
CA GLY A 66 0.87 1.52 -15.88
C GLY A 66 1.32 0.79 -14.61
N ARG A 67 2.61 0.75 -14.28
CA ARG A 67 3.14 -0.13 -13.22
C ARG A 67 3.13 0.49 -11.86
N ARG A 68 3.13 1.82 -11.80
CA ARG A 68 3.12 2.57 -10.55
C ARG A 68 1.89 3.44 -10.42
N ALA A 69 1.36 3.48 -9.21
CA ALA A 69 0.29 4.36 -8.81
C ALA A 69 0.82 5.46 -7.89
N MET A 70 0.21 6.63 -8.00
CA MET A 70 0.49 7.79 -7.16
C MET A 70 -0.82 8.31 -6.57
N PHE A 71 -0.84 8.55 -5.26
CA PHE A 71 -1.91 9.29 -4.61
C PHE A 71 -1.32 10.29 -3.62
N HIS A 72 -2.06 11.35 -3.32
CA HIS A 72 -1.58 12.41 -2.43
C HIS A 72 -2.21 12.28 -1.04
N VAL A 73 -1.40 12.52 -0.02
CA VAL A 73 -1.84 12.70 1.37
C VAL A 73 -1.50 14.10 1.84
N ILE A 74 -2.23 14.62 2.81
CA ILE A 74 -1.99 15.96 3.37
C ILE A 74 -1.26 15.80 4.70
N ASP A 75 -0.08 16.42 4.83
CA ASP A 75 0.63 16.48 6.10
C ASP A 75 -0.10 17.47 7.04
N PRO A 76 -0.61 17.02 8.19
CA PRO A 76 -1.34 17.89 9.11
C PRO A 76 -0.46 18.93 9.81
N SER A 77 0.87 18.83 9.73
CA SER A 77 1.81 19.78 10.32
C SER A 77 2.08 20.98 9.41
N THR A 78 2.13 20.77 8.10
CA THR A 78 2.44 21.81 7.11
C THR A 78 1.23 22.23 6.28
N GLY A 79 0.21 21.39 6.20
CA GLY A 79 -0.93 21.55 5.29
C GLY A 79 -0.61 21.28 3.82
N LEU A 80 0.59 20.75 3.53
CA LEU A 80 1.04 20.48 2.17
C LEU A 80 0.70 19.05 1.74
N GLU A 81 0.46 18.88 0.44
CA GLU A 81 0.31 17.58 -0.18
C GLU A 81 1.66 16.87 -0.35
N LEU A 82 1.67 15.58 -0.04
CA LEU A 82 2.80 14.68 -0.18
C LEU A 82 2.38 13.57 -1.17
N PRO A 83 3.06 13.45 -2.33
CA PRO A 83 2.81 12.34 -3.24
C PRO A 83 3.39 11.05 -2.66
N LEU A 84 2.58 10.00 -2.62
CA LEU A 84 2.98 8.65 -2.30
C LEU A 84 2.92 7.82 -3.58
N VAL A 85 4.02 7.15 -3.92
CA VAL A 85 4.19 6.38 -5.15
C VAL A 85 4.59 4.96 -4.82
N GLY A 86 3.97 3.98 -5.49
CA GLY A 86 4.29 2.57 -5.33
C GLY A 86 3.68 1.74 -6.45
N ASP A 87 3.65 0.44 -6.25
CA ASP A 87 3.42 -0.52 -7.32
C ASP A 87 1.94 -0.88 -7.49
N VAL A 88 1.57 -1.14 -8.74
CA VAL A 88 0.27 -1.68 -9.15
C VAL A 88 0.36 -3.19 -9.25
N TYR A 89 -0.67 -3.87 -8.77
CA TYR A 89 -0.79 -5.31 -8.78
C TYR A 89 -2.02 -5.71 -9.60
N ALA A 90 -1.85 -6.77 -10.40
CA ALA A 90 -2.98 -7.39 -11.07
C ALA A 90 -3.90 -8.07 -10.04
N ARG A 91 -5.17 -8.28 -10.41
CA ARG A 91 -6.12 -9.02 -9.59
C ARG A 91 -5.52 -10.37 -9.15
N GLY A 92 -5.51 -10.60 -7.84
CA GLY A 92 -5.08 -11.85 -7.23
C GLY A 92 -5.98 -13.02 -7.63
N ARG A 93 -5.44 -14.24 -7.66
CA ARG A 93 -6.20 -15.45 -8.05
C ARG A 93 -7.40 -15.77 -7.15
N LYS A 94 -7.41 -15.25 -5.92
CA LYS A 94 -8.46 -15.44 -4.92
C LYS A 94 -9.41 -14.24 -4.80
N GLU A 95 -9.14 -13.16 -5.52
CA GLU A 95 -9.99 -11.96 -5.49
C GLU A 95 -11.20 -12.14 -6.40
N GLY A 96 -12.31 -11.48 -6.05
CA GLY A 96 -13.55 -11.53 -6.82
C GLY A 96 -13.39 -10.94 -8.23
N PRO A 97 -14.19 -11.39 -9.22
CA PRO A 97 -14.08 -10.92 -10.60
C PRO A 97 -14.25 -9.41 -10.77
N GLU A 98 -14.92 -8.75 -9.81
CA GLU A 98 -15.13 -7.32 -9.74
C GLU A 98 -13.87 -6.51 -9.42
N VAL A 99 -12.83 -7.10 -8.84
CA VAL A 99 -11.58 -6.39 -8.53
C VAL A 99 -10.82 -6.16 -9.84
N LEU A 100 -10.52 -4.90 -10.14
CA LEU A 100 -9.74 -4.51 -11.32
C LEU A 100 -8.25 -4.71 -11.05
N GLY A 101 -7.78 -4.22 -9.91
CA GLY A 101 -6.39 -4.30 -9.46
C GLY A 101 -6.21 -3.68 -8.09
N SER A 102 -4.99 -3.70 -7.61
CA SER A 102 -4.60 -3.17 -6.31
C SER A 102 -3.29 -2.39 -6.39
N PHE A 103 -2.97 -1.68 -5.32
CA PHE A 103 -1.70 -0.99 -5.16
C PHE A 103 -1.14 -1.21 -3.76
N LEU A 104 0.18 -1.15 -3.67
CA LEU A 104 0.92 -1.11 -2.41
C LEU A 104 1.99 -0.02 -2.53
N ILE A 105 2.06 0.82 -1.52
CA ILE A 105 2.95 1.97 -1.47
C ILE A 105 3.60 1.99 -0.11
N ASP A 106 4.93 1.87 -0.08
CA ASP A 106 5.72 2.01 1.14
C ASP A 106 6.67 3.20 0.98
N SER A 107 6.67 4.09 1.97
CA SER A 107 7.46 5.32 1.96
C SER A 107 7.97 5.63 3.36
N VAL A 108 9.10 6.32 3.44
CA VAL A 108 9.65 6.82 4.71
C VAL A 108 9.81 8.32 4.60
N VAL A 109 9.26 9.04 5.56
CA VAL A 109 9.27 10.51 5.60
C VAL A 109 9.77 11.03 6.92
N VAL A 110 10.45 12.18 6.88
CA VAL A 110 10.90 12.90 8.08
C VAL A 110 9.98 14.09 8.29
N ARG A 111 9.26 14.11 9.40
CA ARG A 111 8.28 15.16 9.74
C ARG A 111 8.73 15.94 10.96
N SER A 112 8.74 17.27 10.86
CA SER A 112 8.95 18.13 12.02
C SER A 112 7.75 18.05 12.96
N THR A 113 7.99 17.91 14.26
CA THR A 113 6.92 17.98 15.27
C THR A 113 6.57 19.44 15.57
N SER A 114 5.43 19.69 16.21
CA SER A 114 5.03 21.04 16.59
C SER A 114 6.11 21.74 17.41
N ALA A 115 6.15 23.07 17.33
CA ALA A 115 7.19 23.92 17.91
C ALA A 115 7.45 23.72 19.42
N SER A 116 6.52 23.11 20.17
CA SER A 116 6.70 22.77 21.60
C SER A 116 7.76 21.70 21.84
N ASP A 117 7.96 20.78 20.87
CA ASP A 117 8.76 19.57 21.05
C ASP A 117 10.10 19.65 20.31
N GLY A 118 10.25 20.62 19.40
CA GLY A 118 11.51 20.94 18.69
C GLY A 118 12.17 19.79 17.92
N GLY A 119 11.48 18.66 17.75
CA GLY A 119 12.04 17.41 17.25
C GLY A 119 11.58 17.06 15.83
N THR A 120 12.23 16.05 15.25
CA THR A 120 11.80 15.41 14.01
C THR A 120 11.37 13.99 14.31
N ARG A 121 10.29 13.53 13.69
CA ARG A 121 9.87 12.13 13.68
C ARG A 121 10.16 11.51 12.32
N VAL A 122 10.69 10.30 12.31
CA VAL A 122 10.80 9.46 11.12
C VAL A 122 9.58 8.56 11.07
N LEU A 123 8.79 8.66 10.01
CA LEU A 123 7.52 7.97 9.86
C LEU A 123 7.57 7.05 8.64
N GLU A 124 7.20 5.78 8.85
CA GLU A 124 6.91 4.85 7.77
C GLU A 124 5.44 4.99 7.39
N LEU A 125 5.19 5.16 6.09
CA LEU A 125 3.88 5.23 5.49
C LEU A 125 3.69 4.00 4.62
N SER A 126 2.66 3.20 4.92
CA SER A 126 2.28 2.06 4.10
C SER A 126 0.82 2.22 3.67
N ALA A 127 0.59 2.45 2.39
CA ALA A 127 -0.74 2.55 1.82
C ALA A 127 -1.00 1.34 0.93
N SER A 128 -2.09 0.62 1.20
CA SER A 128 -2.56 -0.46 0.35
C SER A 128 -4.02 -0.25 -0.01
N GLY A 129 -4.41 -0.64 -1.21
CA GLY A 129 -5.79 -0.52 -1.62
C GLY A 129 -6.12 -1.30 -2.88
N SER A 130 -7.40 -1.40 -3.16
CA SER A 130 -7.92 -2.04 -4.36
C SER A 130 -9.01 -1.19 -5.00
N VAL A 131 -9.11 -1.32 -6.32
CA VAL A 131 -10.19 -0.74 -7.11
C VAL A 131 -11.03 -1.88 -7.65
N SER A 132 -12.34 -1.78 -7.45
CA SER A 132 -13.32 -2.74 -7.95
C SER A 132 -14.41 -2.06 -8.77
N LEU A 133 -15.06 -2.80 -9.66
CA LEU A 133 -16.21 -2.35 -10.43
C LEU A 133 -17.50 -2.91 -9.80
N ARG A 134 -18.26 -2.06 -9.11
CA ARG A 134 -19.54 -2.43 -8.49
C ARG A 134 -20.67 -1.68 -9.16
N GLN A 135 -21.61 -2.40 -9.75
CA GLN A 135 -22.78 -1.81 -10.44
C GLN A 135 -22.39 -0.77 -11.50
N GLY A 136 -21.29 -0.99 -12.21
CA GLY A 136 -20.77 -0.08 -13.24
C GLY A 136 -20.01 1.14 -12.71
N ARG A 137 -19.75 1.22 -11.39
CA ARG A 137 -18.94 2.29 -10.77
C ARG A 137 -17.65 1.78 -10.20
N ARG A 138 -16.59 2.59 -10.26
CA ARG A 138 -15.31 2.29 -9.62
C ARG A 138 -15.42 2.54 -8.12
N VAL A 139 -15.02 1.56 -7.31
CA VAL A 139 -15.00 1.66 -5.85
C VAL A 139 -13.58 1.44 -5.38
N LEU A 140 -13.01 2.46 -4.74
CA LEU A 140 -11.72 2.43 -4.07
C LEU A 140 -11.92 1.99 -2.62
N THR A 141 -11.19 0.97 -2.19
CA THR A 141 -11.03 0.63 -0.77
C THR A 141 -9.55 0.65 -0.46
N ALA A 142 -9.13 1.45 0.51
CA ALA A 142 -7.72 1.60 0.84
C ALA A 142 -7.51 1.76 2.34
N THR A 143 -6.28 1.47 2.77
CA THR A 143 -5.80 1.65 4.13
C THR A 143 -4.47 2.38 4.06
N LEU A 144 -4.32 3.46 4.83
CA LEU A 144 -3.04 4.14 5.03
C LEU A 144 -2.58 3.93 6.47
N ASN A 145 -1.45 3.28 6.66
CA ASN A 145 -0.78 3.12 7.93
C ASN A 145 0.35 4.13 8.05
N THR A 146 0.49 4.72 9.23
CA THR A 146 1.60 5.60 9.62
C THR A 146 2.20 5.07 10.90
N ILE A 147 3.49 4.74 10.87
CA ILE A 147 4.24 4.16 12.00
C ILE A 147 5.35 5.13 12.37
N ASP A 148 5.47 5.49 13.65
CA ASP A 148 6.65 6.22 14.15
C ASP A 148 7.81 5.27 14.41
N ILE A 149 8.92 5.48 13.69
CA ILE A 149 10.14 4.67 13.78
C ILE A 149 11.36 5.46 14.26
N THR A 150 11.15 6.65 14.84
CA THR A 150 12.22 7.62 15.18
C THR A 150 13.32 7.04 16.08
N ASN A 151 13.00 6.07 16.95
CA ASN A 151 13.94 5.49 17.93
C ASN A 151 13.91 3.95 17.95
N GLU A 152 13.43 3.30 16.90
CA GLU A 152 13.16 1.85 16.91
C GLU A 152 14.41 1.00 16.55
N SER A 153 14.67 -0.05 17.35
CA SER A 153 15.78 -1.00 17.15
C SER A 153 15.36 -2.47 16.96
N SER A 154 14.10 -2.86 17.24
CA SER A 154 13.58 -4.25 17.19
C SER A 154 12.06 -4.32 17.52
N PRO A 155 11.36 -5.45 17.27
CA PRO A 155 10.31 -5.63 16.28
C PRO A 155 8.89 -5.18 16.67
N ASP A 156 8.68 -4.62 17.87
CA ASP A 156 7.38 -4.09 18.31
C ASP A 156 7.24 -2.68 17.74
N ARG A 157 6.98 -2.64 16.42
CA ARG A 157 6.90 -1.42 15.59
C ARG A 157 6.21 -0.32 16.38
N GLY A 158 6.82 0.87 16.41
CA GLY A 158 6.33 2.02 17.16
C GLY A 158 4.88 2.39 16.84
N CYS A 159 4.34 3.41 17.52
CA CYS A 159 2.90 3.67 17.47
C CYS A 159 2.35 3.78 16.03
N VAL A 160 1.28 3.02 15.75
CA VAL A 160 0.61 2.96 14.45
C VAL A 160 -0.70 3.73 14.47
N ASN A 161 -0.86 4.63 13.49
CA ASN A 161 -2.15 5.20 13.10
C ASN A 161 -2.57 4.60 11.77
N THR A 162 -3.84 4.19 11.67
CA THR A 162 -4.43 3.62 10.45
C THR A 162 -5.59 4.49 9.99
N LEU A 163 -5.68 4.76 8.69
CA LEU A 163 -6.80 5.43 8.06
C LEU A 163 -7.43 4.49 7.04
N SER A 164 -8.64 4.02 7.34
CA SER A 164 -9.43 3.18 6.42
C SER A 164 -10.32 4.05 5.55
N ILE A 165 -10.27 3.83 4.24
CA ILE A 165 -10.80 4.71 3.20
C ILE A 165 -11.73 3.91 2.29
N THR A 166 -12.90 4.47 2.03
CA THR A 166 -13.72 4.04 0.88
C THR A 166 -14.02 5.26 0.01
N GLY A 167 -14.02 5.06 -1.30
CA GLY A 167 -14.34 6.09 -2.27
C GLY A 167 -15.06 5.54 -3.48
N GLU A 168 -15.83 6.40 -4.14
CA GLU A 168 -16.52 6.07 -5.39
C GLU A 168 -15.99 6.99 -6.49
N GLY A 169 -15.65 6.41 -7.62
CA GLY A 169 -15.29 7.09 -8.86
C GLY A 169 -16.25 6.69 -9.98
N ASP A 170 -16.31 7.55 -10.99
CA ASP A 170 -16.98 7.25 -12.25
C ASP A 170 -16.18 6.24 -13.10
#